data_AF-A0A9X1NFW4-F1
#
_entry.id   AF-A0A9X1NFW4-F1
#
_cell.length_a   1.000
_cell.length_b   1.000
_cell.length_c   1.000
_cell.angle_alpha   90.00
_cell.angle_beta   90.00
_cell.angle_gamma   90.00
#
_symmetry.space_group_name_H-M   'P 1'
#
loop_
_entity.id
_entity.type
_entity.pdbx_description
1 polymer ?
#
loop_
_entity_poly.entity_id
_entity_poly.type
_entity_poly.pdbx_seq_one_letter_code
_entity_poly.pdbx_strand_id
1 'polypeptide(L)'
;MITVPERPPLAATVAEWVRWGLLVVWVGLAVIMVTTGEREGRLTNLEAAIASGEVSEVRVNGAGALGREGMATQTVHWRDGNLVNRYEEVTVYGEKAERQGGSNRVEIDAQDLGTYLQEQSPDLKIERTDEQSYSSSTVHGWGHLPTWFGITFLLVNIAVLIRLVASPQRPYRATRWAWFWLWCTPIGTPLYLVLSGPSVFLPTPAEGARRLTGIWAFLLFLFLT
;
A
#
# COMPACT_ATOMS: atom_id res chain seq x y z
N MET A 1 32.88 46.62 4.33
CA MET A 1 31.71 46.32 5.19
C MET A 1 31.48 44.82 5.06
N ILE A 2 31.89 44.02 6.06
CA ILE A 2 31.78 42.55 6.00
C ILE A 2 30.43 42.20 6.65
N THR A 3 29.47 41.75 5.84
CA THR A 3 28.21 41.19 6.33
C THR A 3 28.51 39.86 7.01
N VAL A 4 28.42 39.82 8.34
CA VAL A 4 28.51 38.58 9.12
C VAL A 4 27.29 37.72 8.75
N PRO A 5 27.46 36.48 8.26
CA PRO A 5 26.33 35.61 7.98
C PRO A 5 25.62 35.27 9.29
N GLU A 6 24.39 35.74 9.44
CA GLU A 6 23.52 35.33 10.54
C GLU A 6 23.31 33.82 10.47
N ARG A 7 23.72 33.10 11.53
CA ARG A 7 23.42 31.67 11.64
C ARG A 7 21.91 31.51 11.68
N PRO A 8 21.33 30.55 10.93
CA PRO A 8 19.91 30.29 11.02
C PRO A 8 19.55 29.93 12.48
N PRO A 9 18.36 30.33 12.96
CA PRO A 9 17.91 29.96 14.29
C PRO A 9 17.88 28.43 14.39
N LEU A 10 18.37 27.87 15.50
CA LEU A 10 18.48 26.41 15.71
C LEU A 10 17.18 25.66 15.39
N ALA A 11 16.03 26.29 15.65
CA ALA A 11 14.70 25.76 15.34
C ALA A 11 14.46 25.51 13.83
N ALA A 12 15.00 26.35 12.94
CA ALA A 12 14.87 26.17 11.49
C ALA A 12 15.68 24.96 11.01
N THR A 13 16.89 24.78 11.54
CA THR A 13 17.75 23.63 11.23
C THR A 13 17.12 22.33 11.71
N VAL A 14 16.60 22.29 12.94
CA VAL A 14 15.91 21.09 13.49
C VAL A 14 14.67 20.75 12.67
N ALA A 15 13.86 21.74 12.30
CA ALA A 15 12.68 21.52 11.47
C ALA A 15 13.04 20.92 10.11
N GLU A 16 14.17 21.29 9.52
CA GLU A 16 14.63 20.74 8.25
C GLU A 16 15.12 19.30 8.39
N TRP A 17 15.90 18.98 9.43
CA TRP A 17 16.30 17.60 9.72
C TRP A 17 15.11 16.68 9.97
N VAL A 18 14.10 17.14 10.71
CA VAL A 18 12.85 16.37 10.92
C VAL A 18 12.14 16.11 9.59
N ARG A 19 12.14 17.06 8.65
CA ARG A 19 11.52 16.89 7.33
C ARG A 19 12.18 15.76 6.55
N TRP A 20 13.51 15.80 6.46
CA TRP A 20 14.28 14.78 5.75
C TRP A 20 14.24 13.43 6.44
N GLY A 21 14.28 13.41 7.78
CA GLY A 21 14.11 12.18 8.56
C GLY A 21 12.77 11.52 8.27
N LEU A 22 11.67 12.29 8.32
CA LEU A 22 10.34 11.78 7.97
C LEU A 22 10.26 11.29 6.52
N LEU A 23 10.93 11.97 5.58
CA LEU A 23 10.96 11.54 4.19
C LEU A 23 11.72 10.22 4.01
N VAL A 24 12.88 10.07 4.65
CA VAL A 24 13.66 8.81 4.60
C VAL A 24 12.86 7.66 5.19
N VAL A 25 12.21 7.86 6.34
CA VAL A 25 11.35 6.83 6.94
C VAL A 25 10.19 6.49 6.01
N TRP A 26 9.52 7.49 5.43
CA TRP A 26 8.42 7.27 4.50
C TRP A 26 8.86 6.48 3.26
N VAL A 27 10.01 6.83 2.66
CA VAL A 27 10.57 6.11 1.50
C VAL A 27 10.94 4.68 1.89
N GLY A 28 11.53 4.47 3.07
CA GLY A 28 11.81 3.13 3.59
C GLY A 28 10.54 2.29 3.73
N LEU A 29 9.46 2.87 4.26
CA LEU A 29 8.15 2.20 4.32
C LEU A 29 7.60 1.90 2.92
N ALA A 30 7.74 2.81 1.96
CA ALA A 30 7.30 2.56 0.59
C ALA A 30 8.08 1.41 -0.08
N VAL A 31 9.39 1.33 0.15
CA VAL A 31 10.22 0.22 -0.34
C VAL A 31 9.76 -1.10 0.27
N ILE A 32 9.57 -1.15 1.60
CA ILE A 32 9.07 -2.34 2.28
C ILE A 32 7.70 -2.75 1.73
N MET A 33 6.78 -1.78 1.59
CA MET A 33 5.45 -2.04 1.03
C MET A 33 5.51 -2.64 -0.37
N VAL A 34 6.42 -2.20 -1.22
CA VAL A 34 6.58 -2.75 -2.59
C VAL A 34 7.25 -4.12 -2.59
N THR A 35 8.21 -4.37 -1.70
CA THR A 35 8.97 -5.63 -1.69
C THR A 35 8.27 -6.76 -0.93
N THR A 36 7.56 -6.42 0.16
CA THR A 36 6.88 -7.40 1.02
C THR A 36 5.37 -7.38 0.87
N GLY A 37 4.80 -6.28 0.39
CA GLY A 37 3.36 -6.19 0.26
C GLY A 37 2.87 -7.15 -0.82
N GLU A 38 1.69 -7.69 -0.59
CA GLU A 38 0.98 -8.48 -1.58
C GLU A 38 -0.25 -7.69 -2.03
N ARG A 39 -0.51 -7.69 -3.34
CA ARG A 39 -1.69 -7.01 -3.89
C ARG A 39 -2.82 -8.01 -4.09
N GLU A 40 -4.03 -7.61 -3.71
CA GLU A 40 -5.23 -8.42 -3.92
C GLU A 40 -5.42 -8.69 -5.43
N GLY A 41 -5.46 -9.96 -5.78
CA GLY A 41 -5.72 -10.47 -7.12
C GLY A 41 -7.14 -11.02 -7.29
N ARG A 42 -7.47 -11.43 -8.50
CA ARG A 42 -8.72 -12.13 -8.82
C ARG A 42 -8.37 -13.45 -9.49
N LEU A 43 -9.21 -14.47 -9.33
CA LEU A 43 -8.85 -15.83 -9.74
C LEU A 43 -8.68 -15.91 -11.25
N THR A 44 -9.57 -15.21 -11.95
CA THR A 44 -9.47 -14.97 -13.40
C THR A 44 -8.13 -14.40 -13.87
N ASN A 45 -7.46 -13.57 -13.05
CA ASN A 45 -6.13 -13.05 -13.39
C ASN A 45 -5.05 -14.11 -13.17
N LEU A 46 -5.18 -14.94 -12.12
CA LEU A 46 -4.29 -16.07 -11.89
C LEU A 46 -4.41 -17.09 -13.03
N GLU A 47 -5.62 -17.47 -13.40
CA GLU A 47 -5.89 -18.38 -14.52
C GLU A 47 -5.31 -17.85 -15.84
N ALA A 48 -5.49 -16.56 -16.12
CA ALA A 48 -4.91 -15.92 -17.30
C ALA A 48 -3.37 -15.91 -17.26
N ALA A 49 -2.77 -15.67 -16.09
CA ALA A 49 -1.31 -15.63 -15.92
C ALA A 49 -0.67 -17.03 -15.96
N ILE A 50 -1.39 -18.07 -15.50
CA ILE A 50 -1.00 -19.46 -15.69
C ILE A 50 -1.09 -19.83 -17.18
N ALA A 51 -2.19 -19.49 -17.85
CA ALA A 51 -2.37 -19.78 -19.27
C ALA A 51 -1.34 -19.07 -20.18
N SER A 52 -0.85 -17.89 -19.78
CA SER A 52 0.23 -17.18 -20.49
C SER A 52 1.64 -17.70 -20.15
N GLY A 53 1.76 -18.60 -19.16
CA GLY A 53 3.05 -19.12 -18.69
C GLY A 53 3.87 -18.12 -17.84
N GLU A 54 3.25 -17.04 -17.37
CA GLU A 54 3.90 -16.04 -16.51
C GLU A 54 4.06 -16.53 -15.06
N VAL A 55 3.25 -17.49 -14.65
CA VAL A 55 3.25 -18.07 -13.29
C VAL A 55 3.60 -19.56 -13.37
N SER A 56 4.69 -19.95 -12.72
CA SER A 56 5.14 -21.34 -12.64
C SER A 56 5.04 -21.95 -11.23
N GLU A 57 4.79 -21.11 -10.22
CA GLU A 57 4.75 -21.50 -8.82
C GLU A 57 3.57 -20.82 -8.14
N VAL A 58 2.77 -21.61 -7.43
CA VAL A 58 1.61 -21.15 -6.67
C VAL A 58 1.69 -21.74 -5.26
N ARG A 59 1.55 -20.89 -4.25
CA ARG A 59 1.46 -21.32 -2.85
C ARG A 59 0.01 -21.28 -2.41
N VAL A 60 -0.47 -22.39 -1.87
CA VAL A 60 -1.81 -22.49 -1.31
C VAL A 60 -1.70 -22.63 0.20
N ASN A 61 -2.24 -21.64 0.91
CA ASN A 61 -2.30 -21.59 2.36
C ASN A 61 -3.72 -21.87 2.83
N GLY A 62 -3.87 -22.72 3.84
CA GLY A 62 -5.18 -23.06 4.42
C GLY A 62 -5.44 -24.57 4.46
N ALA A 63 -6.40 -24.98 5.30
CA ALA A 63 -6.72 -26.39 5.45
C ALA A 63 -7.33 -26.95 4.16
N GLY A 64 -6.68 -27.96 3.56
CA GLY A 64 -7.21 -28.70 2.41
C GLY A 64 -8.50 -29.48 2.69
N ALA A 65 -8.86 -29.63 3.97
CA ALA A 65 -10.10 -30.26 4.41
C ALA A 65 -11.12 -29.21 4.86
N LEU A 66 -12.35 -29.33 4.35
CA LEU A 66 -13.48 -28.52 4.80
C LEU A 66 -13.60 -28.56 6.33
N GLY A 67 -13.77 -27.40 6.95
CA GLY A 67 -14.02 -27.30 8.38
C GLY A 67 -15.35 -27.99 8.77
N ARG A 68 -15.64 -28.06 10.07
CA ARG A 68 -16.92 -28.63 10.59
C ARG A 68 -18.17 -27.99 9.97
N GLU A 69 -18.05 -26.76 9.48
CA GLU A 69 -19.13 -25.99 8.86
C GLU A 69 -19.27 -26.24 7.35
N GLY A 70 -18.45 -27.14 6.78
CA GLY A 70 -18.45 -27.43 5.34
C GLY A 70 -17.88 -26.28 4.50
N MET A 71 -17.10 -25.39 5.10
CA MET A 71 -16.41 -24.28 4.46
C MET A 71 -14.93 -24.32 4.84
N ALA A 72 -14.06 -23.97 3.91
CA ALA A 72 -12.65 -23.71 4.17
C ALA A 72 -12.21 -22.49 3.38
N THR A 73 -11.58 -21.53 4.07
CA THR A 73 -10.91 -20.41 3.41
C THR A 73 -9.52 -20.89 3.00
N GLN A 74 -9.19 -20.76 1.71
CA GLN A 74 -7.87 -21.00 1.17
C GLN A 74 -7.33 -19.72 0.56
N THR A 75 -6.12 -19.33 0.94
CA THR A 75 -5.44 -18.16 0.38
C THR A 75 -4.40 -18.64 -0.62
N VAL A 76 -4.49 -18.15 -1.85
CA VAL A 76 -3.53 -18.46 -2.90
C VAL A 76 -2.59 -17.29 -3.07
N HIS A 77 -1.29 -17.57 -3.00
CA HIS A 77 -0.24 -16.61 -3.27
C HIS A 77 0.47 -17.00 -4.56
N TRP A 78 0.67 -16.04 -5.46
CA TRP A 78 1.42 -16.22 -6.68
C TRP A 78 2.25 -14.99 -6.98
N ARG A 79 3.20 -15.14 -7.90
CA ARG A 79 4.05 -14.04 -8.35
C ARG A 79 3.86 -13.83 -9.85
N ASP A 80 3.42 -12.64 -10.23
CA ASP A 80 3.40 -12.21 -11.63
C ASP A 80 4.83 -11.86 -12.05
N GLY A 81 5.49 -12.74 -12.81
CA GLY A 81 6.86 -12.53 -13.27
C GLY A 81 7.87 -12.32 -12.12
N ASN A 82 8.68 -11.26 -12.18
CA ASN A 82 9.82 -11.07 -11.27
C ASN A 82 9.61 -10.05 -10.13
N LEU A 83 8.51 -9.27 -10.08
CA LEU A 83 8.47 -8.07 -9.22
C LEU A 83 7.26 -7.91 -8.32
N VAL A 84 6.11 -8.55 -8.59
CA VAL A 84 4.89 -8.30 -7.81
C VAL A 84 4.35 -9.61 -7.24
N ASN A 85 4.31 -9.68 -5.91
CA ASN A 85 3.59 -10.75 -5.20
C ASN A 85 2.11 -10.39 -5.16
N ARG A 86 1.26 -11.35 -5.51
CA ARG A 86 -0.19 -11.23 -5.43
C ARG A 86 -0.74 -12.31 -4.51
N TYR A 87 -1.87 -12.00 -3.92
CA TYR A 87 -2.63 -12.95 -3.13
C TYR A 87 -4.10 -12.82 -3.44
N GLU A 88 -4.82 -13.92 -3.26
CA GLU A 88 -6.27 -13.94 -3.31
C GLU A 88 -6.81 -14.91 -2.27
N GLU A 89 -7.82 -14.46 -1.54
CA GLU A 89 -8.53 -15.28 -0.58
C GLU A 89 -9.75 -15.89 -1.28
N VAL A 90 -9.70 -17.20 -1.49
CA VAL A 90 -10.78 -17.97 -2.09
C VAL A 90 -11.47 -18.77 -0.99
N THR A 91 -12.75 -18.50 -0.76
CA THR A 91 -13.54 -19.35 0.13
C THR A 91 -14.07 -20.55 -0.63
N VAL A 92 -13.59 -21.74 -0.28
CA VAL A 92 -14.05 -23.01 -0.83
C VAL A 92 -15.25 -23.49 -0.02
N TYR A 93 -16.33 -23.81 -0.71
CA TYR A 93 -17.57 -24.31 -0.13
C TYR A 93 -17.71 -25.80 -0.45
N GLY A 94 -18.09 -26.59 0.56
CA GLY A 94 -18.51 -27.96 0.33
C GLY A 94 -19.90 -28.01 -0.30
N GLU A 95 -20.19 -29.14 -0.95
CA GLU A 95 -21.45 -29.47 -1.64
C GLU A 95 -22.73 -29.13 -0.84
N LYS A 96 -22.68 -29.09 0.50
CA LYS A 96 -23.83 -28.76 1.36
C LYS A 96 -24.06 -27.26 1.61
N ALA A 97 -23.08 -26.40 1.33
CA ALA A 97 -23.15 -24.96 1.60
C ALA A 97 -23.76 -24.14 0.43
N GLU A 98 -24.03 -24.78 -0.69
CA GLU A 98 -24.59 -24.24 -1.95
C GLU A 98 -25.91 -23.45 -1.77
N ARG A 99 -26.68 -23.69 -0.69
CA ARG A 99 -28.03 -23.13 -0.55
C ARG A 99 -28.14 -21.72 0.04
N GLN A 100 -27.05 -21.06 0.42
CA GLN A 100 -27.11 -19.73 1.07
C GLN A 100 -26.12 -18.70 0.49
N GLY A 101 -26.32 -18.32 -0.78
CA GLY A 101 -26.26 -16.96 -1.35
C GLY A 101 -25.06 -16.01 -1.09
N GLY A 102 -24.36 -15.62 -2.17
CA GLY A 102 -23.45 -14.46 -2.24
C GLY A 102 -22.70 -14.37 -3.58
N SER A 103 -22.83 -13.26 -4.32
CA SER A 103 -22.49 -13.08 -5.75
C SER A 103 -21.00 -12.95 -6.10
N ASN A 104 -20.09 -13.38 -5.22
CA ASN A 104 -18.64 -13.28 -5.45
C ASN A 104 -17.91 -14.57 -5.04
N ARG A 105 -18.57 -15.71 -5.23
CA ARG A 105 -18.12 -17.04 -4.82
C ARG A 105 -17.62 -17.80 -6.04
N VAL A 106 -16.38 -18.28 -5.99
CA VAL A 106 -15.90 -19.31 -6.91
C VAL A 106 -16.30 -20.64 -6.29
N GLU A 107 -17.24 -21.31 -6.94
CA GLU A 107 -17.72 -22.62 -6.55
C GLU A 107 -16.71 -23.67 -7.02
N ILE A 108 -15.70 -23.90 -6.19
CA ILE A 108 -14.75 -25.00 -6.42
C ILE A 108 -15.35 -26.21 -5.71
N ASP A 109 -15.93 -27.09 -6.51
CA ASP A 109 -16.68 -28.28 -6.15
C ASP A 109 -15.87 -29.19 -5.21
N ALA A 110 -16.00 -29.00 -3.89
CA ALA A 110 -15.46 -29.82 -2.79
C ALA A 110 -13.96 -30.24 -2.85
N GLN A 111 -13.23 -29.82 -3.88
CA GLN A 111 -11.83 -30.13 -4.15
C GLN A 111 -10.97 -28.98 -3.64
N ASP A 112 -9.86 -29.36 -3.01
CA ASP A 112 -8.75 -28.47 -2.69
C ASP A 112 -8.36 -27.64 -3.92
N LEU A 113 -8.27 -26.31 -3.80
CA LEU A 113 -7.97 -25.39 -4.91
C LEU A 113 -6.63 -25.73 -5.58
N GLY A 114 -5.67 -26.25 -4.80
CA GLY A 114 -4.43 -26.77 -5.37
C GLY A 114 -4.66 -27.93 -6.35
N THR A 115 -5.61 -28.83 -6.07
CA THR A 115 -5.93 -29.93 -6.97
C THR A 115 -6.58 -29.42 -8.26
N TYR A 116 -7.53 -28.49 -8.14
CA TYR A 116 -8.18 -27.84 -9.28
C TYR A 116 -7.16 -27.18 -10.22
N LEU A 117 -6.21 -26.42 -9.67
CA LEU A 117 -5.16 -25.76 -10.47
C LEU A 117 -4.18 -26.76 -11.11
N GLN A 118 -3.84 -27.86 -10.42
CA GLN A 118 -2.96 -28.89 -10.96
C GLN A 118 -3.60 -29.65 -12.12
N GLU A 119 -4.92 -29.89 -12.07
CA GLU A 119 -5.66 -30.55 -13.15
C GLU A 119 -5.67 -29.71 -14.43
N GLN A 120 -5.76 -28.39 -14.31
CA GLN A 120 -5.71 -27.47 -15.45
C GLN A 120 -4.30 -27.24 -15.99
N SER A 121 -3.27 -27.35 -15.14
CA SER A 121 -1.88 -27.07 -15.52
C SER A 121 -0.93 -28.04 -14.82
N PRO A 122 -0.62 -29.20 -15.45
CA PRO A 122 0.19 -30.25 -14.85
C PRO A 122 1.62 -29.81 -14.48
N ASP A 123 2.15 -28.82 -15.20
CA ASP A 123 3.51 -28.29 -15.01
C ASP A 123 3.61 -27.27 -13.86
N LEU A 124 2.48 -26.87 -13.26
CA LEU A 124 2.43 -25.92 -12.17
C LEU A 124 3.00 -26.53 -10.89
N LYS A 125 3.95 -25.85 -10.24
CA LYS A 125 4.46 -26.25 -8.94
C LYS A 125 3.56 -25.68 -7.85
N ILE A 126 2.89 -26.57 -7.13
CA ILE A 126 2.00 -26.20 -6.02
C ILE A 126 2.67 -26.53 -4.71
N GLU A 127 3.00 -25.50 -3.95
CA GLU A 127 3.52 -25.63 -2.59
C GLU A 127 2.37 -25.40 -1.61
N ARG A 128 2.08 -26.41 -0.78
CA ARG A 128 1.05 -26.32 0.27
C ARG A 128 1.74 -25.99 1.58
N THR A 129 1.23 -24.99 2.30
CA THR A 129 1.79 -24.61 3.60
C THR A 129 0.67 -24.41 4.60
N ASP A 130 0.82 -25.02 5.79
CA ASP A 130 -0.12 -24.91 6.91
C ASP A 130 0.17 -23.68 7.80
N GLU A 131 0.85 -22.66 7.25
CA GLU A 131 1.22 -21.47 8.01
C GLU A 131 -0.04 -20.75 8.47
N GLN A 132 -0.21 -20.69 9.79
CA GLN A 132 -1.26 -19.92 10.42
C GLN A 132 -1.15 -18.47 9.93
N SER A 133 -2.23 -17.97 9.33
CA SER A 133 -2.35 -16.56 8.96
C SER A 133 -2.03 -15.68 10.17
N TYR A 134 -0.83 -15.11 10.19
CA TYR A 134 -0.46 -14.07 11.14
C TYR A 134 -1.37 -12.86 10.90
N SER A 135 -1.70 -12.15 11.98
CA SER A 135 -2.53 -10.94 11.91
C SER A 135 -1.92 -9.93 10.93
N SER A 136 -2.49 -9.86 9.73
CA SER A 136 -2.06 -8.96 8.67
C SER A 136 -2.78 -7.63 8.79
N SER A 137 -2.12 -6.56 8.37
CA SER A 137 -2.75 -5.25 8.22
C SER A 137 -2.81 -4.89 6.74
N THR A 138 -3.95 -4.37 6.30
CA THR A 138 -4.13 -3.84 4.95
C THR A 138 -3.88 -2.34 4.93
N VAL A 139 -2.99 -1.88 4.05
CA VAL A 139 -2.68 -0.46 3.87
C VAL A 139 -2.77 -0.13 2.38
N HIS A 140 -3.72 0.73 2.00
CA HIS A 140 -3.93 1.16 0.60
C HIS A 140 -4.03 0.01 -0.42
N GLY A 141 -4.73 -1.08 -0.06
CA GLY A 141 -4.93 -2.24 -0.94
C GLY A 141 -3.73 -3.21 -1.02
N TRP A 142 -2.71 -2.99 -0.19
CA TRP A 142 -1.63 -3.94 0.02
C TRP A 142 -1.89 -4.70 1.32
N GLY A 143 -2.05 -6.02 1.20
CA GLY A 143 -2.27 -6.95 2.30
C GLY A 143 -0.95 -7.52 2.83
N HIS A 144 -1.08 -8.31 3.91
CA HIS A 144 0.02 -9.08 4.50
C HIS A 144 1.25 -8.27 4.96
N LEU A 145 1.06 -6.99 5.28
CA LEU A 145 2.12 -6.19 5.90
C LEU A 145 2.20 -6.48 7.41
N PRO A 146 3.42 -6.54 7.99
CA PRO A 146 3.58 -6.71 9.43
C PRO A 146 2.82 -5.64 10.22
N THR A 147 2.20 -5.98 11.34
CA THR A 147 1.39 -5.03 12.14
C THR A 147 2.16 -3.76 12.54
N TRP A 148 3.46 -3.90 12.84
CA TRP A 148 4.33 -2.76 13.19
C TRP A 148 4.46 -1.75 12.03
N PHE A 149 4.31 -2.21 10.77
CA PHE A 149 4.31 -1.36 9.59
C PHE A 149 3.13 -0.39 9.63
N GLY A 150 1.93 -0.91 9.89
CA GLY A 150 0.71 -0.09 9.99
C GLY A 150 0.83 0.98 11.08
N ILE A 151 1.36 0.61 12.25
CA ILE A 151 1.60 1.54 13.37
C ILE A 151 2.62 2.61 12.97
N THR A 152 3.74 2.21 12.38
CA THR A 152 4.81 3.15 11.98
C THR A 152 4.32 4.10 10.89
N PHE A 153 3.60 3.58 9.89
CA PHE A 153 2.97 4.37 8.84
C PHE A 153 1.99 5.39 9.41
N LEU A 154 1.15 4.98 10.37
CA LEU A 154 0.23 5.88 11.07
C LEU A 154 0.98 6.99 11.83
N LEU A 155 2.02 6.63 12.59
CA LEU A 155 2.81 7.61 13.36
C LEU A 155 3.52 8.63 12.46
N VAL A 156 4.08 8.19 11.34
CA VAL A 156 4.69 9.10 10.34
C VAL A 156 3.65 10.07 9.80
N ASN A 157 2.46 9.58 9.45
CA ASN A 157 1.38 10.42 8.93
C ASN A 157 0.86 11.41 9.98
N ILE A 158 0.72 11.00 11.25
CA ILE A 158 0.38 11.89 12.36
C ILE A 158 1.48 12.95 12.54
N ALA A 159 2.76 12.58 12.49
CA ALA A 159 3.86 13.54 12.60
C ALA A 159 3.86 14.57 11.46
N VAL A 160 3.56 14.15 10.23
CA VAL A 160 3.37 15.05 9.09
C VAL A 160 2.18 15.98 9.28
N LEU A 161 1.05 15.47 9.76
CA LEU A 161 -0.15 16.26 10.04
C LEU A 161 0.09 17.29 11.14
N ILE A 162 0.70 16.89 12.25
CA ILE A 162 1.08 17.80 13.34
C ILE A 162 1.99 18.89 12.79
N ARG A 163 2.98 18.56 11.96
CA ARG A 163 3.82 19.56 11.31
C ARG A 163 3.00 20.51 10.43
N LEU A 164 2.06 19.99 9.64
CA LEU A 164 1.21 20.80 8.79
C LEU A 164 0.36 21.81 9.59
N VAL A 165 -0.14 21.42 10.76
CA VAL A 165 -1.02 22.23 11.64
C VAL A 165 -0.27 23.10 12.66
N ALA A 166 0.91 22.68 13.10
CA ALA A 166 1.71 23.41 14.08
C ALA A 166 2.80 24.29 13.44
N SER A 167 3.13 24.11 12.15
CA SER A 167 4.15 24.94 11.49
C SER A 167 3.73 26.41 11.44
N PRO A 168 4.52 27.33 12.04
CA PRO A 168 4.28 28.77 11.94
C PRO A 168 4.52 29.30 10.51
N GLN A 169 5.38 28.62 9.76
CA GLN A 169 5.76 29.01 8.41
C GLN A 169 4.70 28.56 7.40
N ARG A 170 4.25 29.49 6.56
CA ARG A 170 3.32 29.19 5.46
C ARG A 170 4.05 28.38 4.39
N PRO A 171 3.54 27.20 3.99
CA PRO A 171 4.18 26.39 2.95
C PRO A 171 4.37 27.17 1.65
N TYR A 172 5.51 26.95 0.98
CA TYR A 172 5.95 27.76 -0.16
C TYR A 172 5.05 27.59 -1.39
N ARG A 173 4.60 26.36 -1.69
CA ARG A 173 3.99 26.00 -2.98
C ARG A 173 2.47 25.83 -2.97
N ALA A 174 1.88 25.52 -1.82
CA ALA A 174 0.43 25.33 -1.69
C ALA A 174 -0.05 25.85 -0.34
N THR A 175 -1.35 26.10 -0.21
CA THR A 175 -1.95 26.47 1.09
C THR A 175 -1.99 25.26 2.03
N ARG A 176 -2.16 25.50 3.34
CA ARG A 176 -2.30 24.41 4.34
C ARG A 176 -3.46 23.49 3.98
N TRP A 177 -4.58 24.08 3.55
CA TRP A 177 -5.75 23.34 3.08
C TRP A 177 -5.49 22.55 1.80
N ALA A 178 -4.69 23.09 0.87
CA ALA A 178 -4.30 22.33 -0.32
C ALA A 178 -3.47 21.08 0.05
N TRP A 179 -2.54 21.22 0.98
CA TRP A 179 -1.77 20.08 1.49
C TRP A 179 -2.61 19.09 2.30
N PHE A 180 -3.60 19.58 3.05
CA PHE A 180 -4.53 18.72 3.77
C PHE A 180 -5.30 17.80 2.82
N TRP A 181 -5.83 18.33 1.71
CA TRP A 181 -6.51 17.52 0.70
C TRP A 181 -5.57 16.53 0.01
N LEU A 182 -4.35 16.97 -0.32
CA LEU A 182 -3.38 16.09 -0.96
C LEU A 182 -2.92 14.97 -0.02
N TRP A 183 -2.80 15.22 1.29
CA TRP A 183 -2.42 14.22 2.30
C TRP A 183 -3.37 13.02 2.35
N CYS A 184 -4.62 13.18 1.92
CA CYS A 184 -5.55 12.06 1.78
C CYS A 184 -5.19 11.10 0.63
N THR A 185 -4.26 11.47 -0.26
CA THR A 185 -3.75 10.61 -1.33
C THR A 185 -2.46 9.90 -0.88
N PRO A 186 -2.16 8.70 -1.42
CA PRO A 186 -0.91 7.99 -1.13
C PRO A 186 0.35 8.82 -1.44
N ILE A 187 0.24 9.77 -2.37
CA ILE A 187 1.34 10.59 -2.88
C ILE A 187 1.41 11.93 -2.12
N GLY A 188 0.41 12.28 -1.32
CA GLY A 188 0.32 13.55 -0.61
C GLY A 188 1.44 13.80 0.38
N THR A 189 1.70 12.79 1.21
CA THR A 189 2.73 12.82 2.26
C THR A 189 4.14 13.06 1.69
N PRO A 190 4.64 12.29 0.71
CA PRO A 190 5.97 12.54 0.14
C PRO A 190 6.00 13.87 -0.62
N LEU A 191 4.93 14.23 -1.33
CA LEU A 191 4.84 15.49 -2.06
C LEU A 191 4.94 16.70 -1.10
N TYR A 192 4.25 16.64 0.04
CA TYR A 192 4.35 17.66 1.08
C TYR A 192 5.77 17.73 1.64
N LEU A 193 6.37 16.59 1.98
CA LEU A 193 7.72 16.57 2.56
C LEU A 193 8.76 17.15 1.60
N VAL A 194 8.62 16.94 0.29
CA VAL A 194 9.55 17.48 -0.71
C VAL A 194 9.28 18.97 -1.01
N LEU A 195 8.02 19.37 -1.18
CA LEU A 195 7.63 20.67 -1.75
C LEU A 195 7.20 21.74 -0.72
N SER A 196 7.02 21.39 0.55
CA SER A 196 6.54 22.34 1.57
C SER A 196 7.58 23.36 2.02
N GLY A 197 8.87 23.07 1.83
CA GLY A 197 9.99 23.91 2.26
C GLY A 197 11.01 24.20 1.14
N PRO A 198 12.06 24.99 1.44
CA PRO A 198 13.19 25.16 0.53
C PRO A 198 13.82 23.79 0.32
N SER A 199 13.85 23.31 -0.92
CA SER A 199 14.51 22.05 -1.25
C SER A 199 15.75 22.37 -2.06
N VAL A 200 16.86 21.70 -1.80
CA VAL A 200 18.11 21.86 -2.58
C VAL A 200 17.86 21.65 -4.08
N PHE A 201 16.85 20.85 -4.43
CA PHE A 201 16.51 20.45 -5.80
C PHE A 201 15.55 21.38 -6.53
N LEU A 202 14.88 22.31 -5.83
CA LEU A 202 13.91 23.20 -6.46
C LEU A 202 14.15 24.65 -6.05
N PRO A 203 14.23 25.58 -7.02
CA PRO A 203 14.39 26.99 -6.73
C PRO A 203 13.23 27.50 -5.86
N THR A 204 13.57 28.40 -4.94
CA THR A 204 12.58 29.11 -4.12
C THR A 204 11.60 29.82 -5.06
N PRO A 205 10.28 29.64 -4.89
CA PRO A 205 9.31 30.33 -5.73
C PRO A 205 9.50 31.85 -5.65
N ALA A 206 9.43 32.52 -6.80
CA ALA A 206 9.45 33.99 -6.84
C ALA A 206 8.33 34.57 -5.96
N GLU A 207 8.58 35.74 -5.36
CA GLU A 207 7.55 36.47 -4.63
C GLU A 207 6.34 36.73 -5.56
N GLY A 208 5.14 36.33 -5.13
CA GLY A 208 3.91 36.44 -5.93
C GLY A 208 3.58 35.25 -6.84
N ALA A 209 4.36 34.16 -6.85
CA ALA A 209 4.02 32.95 -7.60
C ALA A 209 2.63 32.40 -7.21
N ARG A 210 1.86 31.96 -8.21
CA ARG A 210 0.54 31.33 -7.99
C ARG A 210 0.71 30.07 -7.15
N ARG A 211 -0.01 30.00 -6.02
CA ARG A 211 0.00 28.86 -5.11
C ARG A 211 -1.22 27.97 -5.37
N LEU A 212 -1.05 26.66 -5.23
CA LEU A 212 -2.20 25.75 -5.27
C LEU A 212 -3.13 26.06 -4.07
N THR A 213 -4.37 26.43 -4.37
CA THR A 213 -5.39 26.73 -3.35
C THR A 213 -6.15 25.46 -2.97
N GLY A 214 -6.86 25.51 -1.84
CA GLY A 214 -7.55 24.34 -1.29
C GLY A 214 -8.55 23.72 -2.26
N ILE A 215 -9.28 24.53 -3.02
CA ILE A 215 -10.31 24.05 -3.97
C ILE A 215 -9.66 23.27 -5.13
N TRP A 216 -8.57 23.77 -5.70
CA TRP A 216 -7.87 23.05 -6.78
C TRP A 216 -7.24 21.74 -6.30
N ALA A 217 -6.68 21.74 -5.08
CA ALA A 217 -6.15 20.53 -4.48
C ALA A 217 -7.24 19.50 -4.16
N PHE A 218 -8.42 19.96 -3.76
CA PHE A 218 -9.59 19.11 -3.56
C PHE A 218 -10.03 18.45 -4.88
N LEU A 219 -10.05 19.19 -5.99
CA LEU A 219 -10.34 18.63 -7.31
C LEU A 219 -9.29 17.60 -7.75
N LEU A 220 -8.01 17.87 -7.50
CA LEU A 220 -6.94 16.89 -7.75
C LEU A 220 -7.10 15.64 -6.90
N PHE A 221 -7.42 15.80 -5.62
CA PHE A 221 -7.72 14.70 -4.71
C PHE A 221 -8.85 13.81 -5.25
N LEU A 222 -9.97 14.40 -5.69
CA LEU A 222 -11.09 13.66 -6.27
C LEU A 222 -10.73 12.89 -7.54
N PHE A 223 -9.72 13.34 -8.29
CA PHE A 223 -9.28 12.67 -9.51
C PHE A 223 -8.25 11.56 -9.24
N LEU A 224 -7.48 11.69 -8.16
CA LEU A 224 -6.40 10.78 -7.77
C LEU A 224 -6.85 9.61 -6.86
N THR A 225 -8.08 9.67 -6.35
CA THR A 225 -8.65 8.70 -5.41
C THR A 225 -9.73 7.88 -6.12
#